data_AF-A0A3A6NII2-F1
#
_entry.id   AF-A0A3A6NII2-F1
#
_cell.length_a   1.000
_cell.length_b   1.000
_cell.length_c   1.000
_cell.angle_alpha   90.00
_cell.angle_beta   90.00
_cell.angle_gamma   90.00
#
_symmetry.space_group_name_H-M   'P 1'
#
loop_
_entity.id
_entity.type
_entity.pdbx_description
1 polymer ?
#
loop_
_entity_poly.entity_id
_entity_poly.type
_entity_poly.pdbx_seq_one_letter_code
_entity_poly.pdbx_strand_id
1 'polypeptide(L)'
;MKTKKQARQAKGSATLVAQKSEEAMIAGILEGSPDGIGVAVIRLDCGCRKMAAVDKNGDPASKVIIYRDQAESICDQCKADNGAFVRVKEEFIHWVEPAPEEATRQMIMAKVLGTRPTH
;
A
#
# COMPACT_ATOMS: atom_id res chain seq x y z
N MET A 1 19.89 9.83 -30.46
CA MET A 1 18.67 10.51 -29.95
C MET A 1 17.53 9.49 -29.90
N LYS A 2 17.18 8.95 -28.72
CA LYS A 2 16.09 7.95 -28.61
C LYS A 2 14.75 8.67 -28.74
N THR A 3 13.96 8.26 -29.73
CA THR A 3 12.69 8.89 -30.14
C THR A 3 11.66 8.83 -29.01
N LYS A 4 10.90 9.92 -28.82
CA LYS A 4 9.88 10.12 -27.75
C LYS A 4 8.86 8.96 -27.60
N LYS A 5 8.73 8.09 -28.60
CA LYS A 5 7.83 6.92 -28.63
C LYS A 5 8.31 5.76 -27.73
N GLN A 6 9.63 5.52 -27.62
CA GLN A 6 10.20 4.46 -26.79
C GLN A 6 10.09 4.77 -25.28
N ALA A 7 10.18 6.05 -24.90
CA ALA A 7 10.04 6.48 -23.50
C ALA A 7 8.61 6.33 -22.95
N ARG A 8 7.58 6.35 -23.80
CA ARG A 8 6.18 6.13 -23.38
C ARG A 8 5.85 4.64 -23.19
N GLN A 9 6.36 3.75 -24.03
CA GLN A 9 6.15 2.30 -23.90
C GLN A 9 6.85 1.71 -22.68
N ALA A 10 8.08 2.16 -22.36
CA ALA A 10 8.81 1.73 -21.16
C ALA A 10 8.15 2.20 -19.84
N LYS A 11 7.42 3.32 -19.86
CA LYS A 11 6.66 3.81 -18.70
C LYS A 11 5.43 2.96 -18.41
N GLY A 12 4.69 2.54 -19.45
CA GLY A 12 3.50 1.69 -19.28
C GLY A 12 3.83 0.29 -18.74
N SER A 13 4.92 -0.33 -19.20
CA SER A 13 5.34 -1.66 -18.74
C SER A 13 5.86 -1.66 -17.29
N ALA A 14 6.59 -0.62 -16.88
CA ALA A 14 7.10 -0.50 -15.50
C ALA A 14 5.98 -0.33 -14.47
N THR A 15 4.93 0.44 -14.79
CA THR A 15 3.75 0.60 -13.92
C THR A 15 3.01 -0.72 -13.73
N LEU A 16 2.83 -1.52 -14.79
CA LEU A 16 2.16 -2.82 -14.72
C LEU A 16 2.93 -3.83 -13.86
N VAL A 17 4.27 -3.84 -13.95
CA VAL A 17 5.10 -4.71 -13.10
C VAL A 17 4.99 -4.29 -11.63
N ALA A 18 5.00 -2.98 -11.35
CA ALA A 18 4.89 -2.47 -9.99
C ALA A 18 3.53 -2.77 -9.33
N GLN A 19 2.45 -2.79 -10.12
CA GLN A 19 1.11 -3.18 -9.68
C GLN A 19 1.05 -4.68 -9.36
N LYS A 20 1.59 -5.54 -10.23
CA LYS A 20 1.63 -6.99 -9.98
C LYS A 20 2.45 -7.37 -8.74
N SER A 21 3.57 -6.68 -8.50
CA SER A 21 4.36 -6.87 -7.27
C SER A 21 3.59 -6.43 -6.03
N GLU A 22 2.80 -5.35 -6.13
CA GLU A 22 1.93 -4.89 -5.03
C GLU A 22 0.87 -5.93 -4.70
N GLU A 23 0.17 -6.44 -5.71
CA GLU A 23 -0.86 -7.49 -5.57
C GLU A 23 -0.29 -8.77 -4.96
N ALA A 24 0.89 -9.21 -5.41
CA ALA A 24 1.57 -10.37 -4.85
C ALA A 24 1.91 -10.17 -3.35
N MET A 25 2.35 -8.97 -2.98
CA MET A 25 2.64 -8.66 -1.57
C MET A 25 1.36 -8.62 -0.73
N ILE A 26 0.29 -8.03 -1.25
CA ILE A 26 -1.04 -8.02 -0.61
C ILE A 26 -1.51 -9.45 -0.36
N ALA A 27 -1.41 -10.32 -1.38
CA ALA A 27 -1.79 -11.73 -1.25
C ALA A 27 -0.97 -12.45 -0.16
N GLY A 28 0.34 -12.26 -0.14
CA GLY A 28 1.20 -12.85 0.89
C GLY A 28 0.90 -12.37 2.31
N ILE A 29 0.55 -11.08 2.48
CA ILE A 29 0.13 -10.54 3.78
C ILE A 29 -1.18 -11.20 4.24
N LEU A 30 -2.15 -11.33 3.33
CA LEU A 30 -3.46 -11.95 3.62
C LEU A 30 -3.34 -13.44 3.94
N GLU A 31 -2.48 -14.17 3.22
CA GLU A 31 -2.22 -15.58 3.50
C GLU A 31 -1.71 -15.79 4.94
N GLY A 32 -0.88 -14.87 5.44
CA GLY A 32 -0.41 -14.89 6.82
C GLY A 32 -1.36 -14.29 7.86
N SER A 33 -2.51 -13.75 7.45
CA SER A 33 -3.40 -12.95 8.31
C SER A 33 -4.87 -13.38 8.10
N PRO A 34 -5.30 -14.51 8.70
CA PRO A 34 -6.62 -15.10 8.43
C PRO A 34 -7.80 -14.20 8.83
N ASP A 35 -7.60 -13.30 9.79
CA ASP A 35 -8.61 -12.33 10.23
C ASP A 35 -8.63 -11.04 9.38
N GLY A 36 -7.71 -10.93 8.41
CA GLY A 36 -7.57 -9.78 7.53
C GLY A 36 -8.67 -9.71 6.49
N ILE A 37 -9.50 -8.67 6.56
CA ILE A 37 -10.55 -8.38 5.57
C ILE A 37 -10.07 -7.42 4.47
N GLY A 38 -8.85 -6.92 4.60
CA GLY A 38 -8.20 -6.07 3.63
C GLY A 38 -6.76 -5.76 4.03
N VAL A 39 -6.02 -5.08 3.16
CA VAL A 39 -4.66 -4.61 3.40
C VAL A 39 -4.62 -3.10 3.22
N ALA A 40 -4.24 -2.39 4.27
CA ALA A 40 -3.94 -0.97 4.18
C ALA A 40 -2.63 -0.80 3.40
N VAL A 41 -2.64 0.01 2.34
CA VAL A 41 -1.51 0.27 1.47
C VAL A 41 -1.21 1.76 1.50
N ILE A 42 0.00 2.11 1.91
CA ILE A 42 0.50 3.49 1.98
C ILE A 42 1.73 3.59 1.07
N ARG A 43 1.64 4.41 0.01
CA ARG A 43 2.74 4.68 -0.91
C ARG A 43 3.48 5.94 -0.47
N LEU A 44 4.79 5.82 -0.26
CA LEU A 44 5.66 6.89 0.21
C LEU A 44 6.34 7.60 -0.96
N ASP A 45 6.73 8.85 -0.75
CA ASP A 45 7.39 9.68 -1.74
C ASP A 45 8.72 9.12 -2.28
N CYS A 46 9.42 8.35 -1.46
CA CYS A 46 10.70 7.68 -1.74
C CYS A 46 10.54 6.37 -2.54
N GLY A 47 9.31 5.97 -2.87
CA GLY A 47 8.98 4.74 -3.61
C GLY A 47 8.89 3.48 -2.75
N CYS A 48 9.07 3.59 -1.43
CA CYS A 48 8.72 2.53 -0.50
C CYS A 48 7.20 2.46 -0.30
N ARG A 49 6.73 1.29 0.11
CA ARG A 49 5.32 1.03 0.44
C ARG A 49 5.24 0.46 1.83
N LYS A 50 4.28 0.94 2.61
CA LYS A 50 3.99 0.51 3.95
C LYS A 50 2.63 -0.18 3.95
N MET A 51 2.58 -1.41 4.44
CA MET A 51 1.40 -2.27 4.35
C MET A 51 1.12 -3.01 5.65
N ALA A 52 -0.16 -3.24 5.93
CA ALA A 52 -0.61 -4.11 7.01
C ALA A 52 -2.02 -4.64 6.72
N ALA A 53 -2.30 -5.89 7.08
CA ALA A 53 -3.66 -6.41 7.09
C ALA A 53 -4.50 -5.69 8.15
N VAL A 54 -5.78 -5.50 7.87
CA VAL A 54 -6.76 -4.90 8.76
C VAL A 54 -7.93 -5.84 8.99
N ASP A 55 -8.41 -5.91 10.22
CA ASP A 55 -9.57 -6.71 10.59
C ASP A 55 -10.89 -5.93 10.40
N LYS A 56 -12.01 -6.58 10.71
CA LYS A 56 -13.38 -6.02 10.63
C LYS A 56 -13.63 -4.80 11.53
N ASN A 57 -12.80 -4.60 12.54
CA ASN A 57 -12.89 -3.47 13.46
C ASN A 57 -11.93 -2.34 13.05
N GLY A 58 -11.15 -2.52 12.00
CA GLY A 58 -10.08 -1.62 11.59
C GLY A 58 -8.87 -1.67 12.52
N ASP A 59 -8.66 -2.78 13.23
CA ASP A 59 -7.46 -3.06 14.00
C ASP A 59 -6.44 -3.83 13.15
N PRO A 60 -5.13 -3.74 13.46
CA PRO A 60 -4.10 -4.45 12.70
C PRO A 60 -4.26 -5.97 12.83
N ALA A 61 -4.46 -6.65 11.70
CA ALA A 61 -4.46 -8.12 11.61
C ALA A 61 -3.07 -8.70 11.28
N SER A 62 -2.10 -7.84 10.96
CA SER A 62 -0.71 -8.22 10.71
C SER A 62 0.27 -7.21 11.30
N LYS A 63 1.56 -7.59 11.32
CA LYS A 63 2.64 -6.61 11.50
C LYS A 63 2.68 -5.64 10.32
N VAL A 64 3.11 -4.42 10.59
CA VAL A 64 3.39 -3.43 9.55
C VAL A 64 4.68 -3.82 8.83
N ILE A 65 4.60 -3.92 7.51
CA ILE A 65 5.74 -4.22 6.65
C ILE A 65 6.02 -3.00 5.78
N ILE A 66 7.30 -2.67 5.61
CA ILE A 66 7.75 -1.69 4.64
C ILE A 66 8.62 -2.41 3.62
N TYR A 67 8.35 -2.22 2.35
CA TYR A 67 9.16 -2.79 1.28
C TYR A 67 9.34 -1.82 0.12
N ARG A 68 10.18 -2.19 -0.84
CA ARG A 68 10.45 -1.43 -2.05
C ARG A 68 10.57 -2.39 -3.22
N ASP A 69 9.83 -2.14 -4.29
CA ASP A 69 9.89 -2.97 -5.50
C ASP A 69 11.31 -3.10 -6.04
N GLN A 70 11.67 -4.32 -6.43
CA GLN A 70 12.95 -4.66 -7.06
C GLN A 70 14.18 -4.28 -6.21
N ALA A 71 14.02 -4.17 -4.89
CA ALA A 71 15.11 -3.91 -3.96
C ALA A 71 15.16 -4.97 -2.86
N GLU A 72 16.35 -5.35 -2.45
CA GLU A 72 16.58 -6.29 -1.34
C GLU A 72 16.22 -5.68 0.03
N SER A 73 16.20 -4.34 0.12
CA SER A 73 15.89 -3.64 1.37
C SER A 73 15.18 -2.30 1.13
N ILE A 74 14.56 -1.78 2.20
CA ILE A 74 13.98 -0.44 2.23
C ILE A 74 15.07 0.64 2.18
N CYS A 75 14.70 1.87 1.76
CA CYS A 75 15.65 2.99 1.73
C CYS A 75 16.04 3.44 3.14
N ASP A 76 17.17 4.15 3.26
CA ASP A 76 17.71 4.58 4.55
C ASP A 76 16.79 5.55 5.29
N GLN A 77 16.00 6.36 4.56
CA GLN A 77 14.97 7.20 5.16
C GLN A 77 13.91 6.37 5.89
N CYS A 78 13.39 5.32 5.25
CA CYS A 78 12.42 4.43 5.87
C CYS A 78 13.02 3.60 7.00
N LYS A 79 14.32 3.29 6.97
CA LYS A 79 15.02 2.68 8.12
C LYS A 79 15.09 3.65 9.30
N ALA A 80 15.26 4.94 9.03
CA ALA A 80 15.38 5.96 10.07
C ALA A 80 14.03 6.37 10.68
N ASP A 81 12.98 6.52 9.86
CA ASP A 81 11.71 7.12 10.28
C ASP A 81 10.49 6.19 10.20
N ASN A 82 10.68 4.93 9.77
CA ASN A 82 9.61 3.93 9.60
C ASN A 82 8.47 4.37 8.66
N GLY A 83 8.80 5.15 7.63
CA GLY A 83 7.84 5.66 6.66
C GLY A 83 6.92 6.68 7.32
N ALA A 84 7.50 7.80 7.75
CA ALA A 84 6.79 8.88 8.43
C ALA A 84 5.55 9.35 7.63
N PHE A 85 4.46 9.62 8.34
CA PHE A 85 3.17 10.00 7.76
C PHE A 85 3.24 11.24 6.86
N VAL A 86 4.12 12.19 7.16
CA VAL A 86 4.34 13.40 6.34
C VAL A 86 4.81 13.12 4.91
N ARG A 87 5.26 11.88 4.62
CA ARG A 87 5.78 11.46 3.30
C ARG A 87 4.78 10.65 2.48
N VAL A 88 3.54 10.52 2.95
CA VAL A 88 2.48 9.75 2.27
C VAL A 88 2.05 10.47 0.99
N LYS A 89 2.18 9.77 -0.16
CA LYS A 89 1.67 10.22 -1.46
C LYS A 89 0.27 9.71 -1.74
N GLU A 90 0.03 8.42 -1.48
CA GLU A 90 -1.24 7.75 -1.71
C GLU A 90 -1.51 6.76 -0.58
N GLU A 91 -2.78 6.62 -0.23
CA GLU A 91 -3.21 5.67 0.78
C GLU A 91 -4.59 5.12 0.42
N PHE A 92 -4.77 3.81 0.58
CA PHE A 92 -6.02 3.10 0.33
C PHE A 92 -6.04 1.78 1.07
N ILE A 93 -7.20 1.13 1.14
CA ILE A 93 -7.33 -0.24 1.62
C ILE A 93 -7.72 -1.12 0.44
N HIS A 94 -6.93 -2.15 0.17
CA HIS A 94 -7.29 -3.22 -0.75
C HIS A 94 -8.17 -4.22 -0.02
N TRP A 95 -9.44 -4.31 -0.39
CA TRP A 95 -10.43 -5.15 0.28
C TRP A 95 -10.43 -6.57 -0.30
N VAL A 96 -10.55 -7.57 0.56
CA VAL A 96 -10.82 -8.95 0.15
C VAL A 96 -12.30 -9.09 -0.21
N GLU A 97 -12.60 -9.89 -1.24
CA GLU A 97 -13.99 -10.18 -1.59
C GLU A 97 -14.57 -11.32 -0.72
N PRO A 98 -15.83 -11.19 -0.26
CA PRO A 98 -16.72 -10.06 -0.43
C PRO A 98 -16.31 -8.86 0.46
N ALA A 99 -16.20 -7.68 -0.16
CA ALA A 99 -15.82 -6.48 0.58
C ALA A 99 -16.92 -6.10 1.58
N PRO A 100 -16.57 -5.48 2.73
CA PRO A 100 -17.56 -4.96 3.65
C PRO A 100 -18.45 -3.90 3.00
N GLU A 101 -19.62 -3.67 3.58
CA GLU A 101 -20.50 -2.58 3.17
C GLU A 101 -19.80 -1.21 3.23
N GLU A 102 -20.29 -0.25 2.45
CA GLU A 102 -19.65 1.06 2.31
C GLU A 102 -19.47 1.80 3.64
N ALA A 103 -20.49 1.82 4.50
CA ALA A 103 -20.41 2.47 5.81
C ALA A 103 -19.30 1.86 6.69
N THR A 104 -19.21 0.52 6.71
CA THR A 104 -18.16 -0.19 7.44
C THR A 104 -16.78 0.10 6.84
N ARG A 105 -16.63 0.12 5.51
CA ARG A 105 -15.37 0.48 4.85
C ARG A 105 -14.94 1.91 5.18
N GLN A 106 -15.85 2.87 5.16
CA GLN A 106 -15.54 4.27 5.51
C GLN A 106 -15.09 4.41 6.97
N MET A 107 -15.76 3.71 7.90
CA MET A 107 -15.37 3.68 9.31
C MET A 107 -13.97 3.11 9.49
N ILE A 108 -13.67 1.97 8.87
CA ILE A 108 -12.34 1.34 8.95
C ILE A 108 -11.29 2.25 8.31
N MET A 109 -11.56 2.82 7.14
CA MET A 109 -10.62 3.73 6.47
C MET A 109 -10.29 4.93 7.35
N ALA A 110 -11.30 5.57 7.96
CA ALA A 110 -11.11 6.69 8.86
C ALA A 110 -10.27 6.32 10.10
N LYS A 111 -10.48 5.11 10.65
CA LYS A 111 -9.71 4.61 11.80
C LYS A 111 -8.25 4.30 11.43
N VAL A 112 -8.04 3.63 10.30
CA VAL A 112 -6.73 3.09 9.89
C VAL A 112 -5.85 4.16 9.25
N LEU A 113 -6.40 4.96 8.33
CA LEU A 113 -5.66 5.96 7.56
C LEU A 113 -5.77 7.36 8.19
N GLY A 114 -6.64 7.51 9.19
CA GLY A 114 -6.97 8.80 9.79
C GLY A 114 -7.97 9.60 8.95
N THR A 115 -8.40 10.72 9.50
CA THR A 115 -9.23 11.71 8.79
C THR A 115 -8.39 12.95 8.54
N ARG A 116 -8.19 13.32 7.27
CA ARG A 116 -7.59 14.60 6.93
C ARG A 116 -8.69 15.65 6.91
N PRO A 117 -8.55 16.80 7.60
CA PRO A 117 -9.43 17.92 7.35
C PRO A 117 -9.21 18.37 5.90
N THR A 118 -10.24 18.24 5.06
CA THR A 118 -10.30 18.93 3.78
C THR A 118 -10.49 20.42 4.09
N HIS A 119 -9.40 21.18 4.11
CA HIS A 119 -9.45 22.64 4.16
C HIS A 119 -9.67 23.21 2.77
#